data_AF-A0A833E758-F1
#
_entry.id   AF-A0A833E758-F1
#
_cell.length_a   1.000
_cell.length_b   1.000
_cell.length_c   1.000
_cell.angle_alpha   90.00
_cell.angle_beta   90.00
_cell.angle_gamma   90.00
#
_symmetry.space_group_name_H-M   'P 1'
#
loop_
_entity.id
_entity.type
_entity.pdbx_description
1 polymer ?
#
loop_
_entity_poly.entity_id
_entity_poly.type
_entity_poly.pdbx_seq_one_letter_code
_entity_poly.pdbx_strand_id
1 'polypeptide(L)'
;MEDKVEKLLESIEETKNTIKSLKEERNHLYEELQSLRNIKSELVNERRELIEKLREVREKRKELIDKVKELREKKRELYSKLKETIEKITQLRKRREELSRKVRTPLSILQRELERLEWKQQTETLPLDVEKKIIERIAELEKQINLAISLKEVKNQAFELRAELVKYRLEL
;
A
#
# COMPACT_ATOMS: atom_id res chain seq x y z
N MET A 1 -1.59 -86.97 -62.70
CA MET A 1 -1.79 -86.65 -61.27
C MET A 1 -0.67 -85.75 -60.75
N GLU A 2 0.55 -85.91 -61.25
CA GLU A 2 1.73 -85.09 -60.90
C GLU A 2 1.57 -83.58 -61.22
N ASP A 3 1.11 -83.18 -62.41
CA ASP A 3 0.87 -81.75 -62.76
C ASP A 3 -0.06 -80.99 -61.80
N LYS A 4 -1.03 -81.68 -61.19
CA LYS A 4 -1.94 -81.06 -60.21
C LYS A 4 -1.26 -80.91 -58.85
N VAL A 5 -0.40 -81.84 -58.49
CA VAL A 5 0.38 -81.79 -57.24
C VAL A 5 1.43 -80.69 -57.33
N GLU A 6 2.07 -80.53 -58.48
CA GLU A 6 3.09 -79.49 -58.71
C GLU A 6 2.50 -78.08 -58.65
N LYS A 7 1.35 -77.84 -59.31
CA LYS A 7 0.61 -76.57 -59.19
C LYS A 7 0.10 -76.27 -57.78
N LEU A 8 -0.29 -77.31 -57.03
CA LEU A 8 -0.67 -77.16 -55.62
C LEU A 8 0.54 -76.79 -54.75
N LEU A 9 1.72 -77.35 -55.02
CA LEU A 9 2.96 -77.00 -54.33
C LEU A 9 3.38 -75.54 -54.61
N GLU A 10 3.33 -75.10 -55.86
CA GLU A 10 3.59 -73.69 -56.21
C GLU A 10 2.63 -72.74 -55.48
N SER A 11 1.32 -73.05 -55.46
CA SER A 11 0.33 -72.26 -54.73
C SER A 11 0.56 -72.25 -53.22
N ILE A 12 1.06 -73.35 -52.64
CA ILE A 12 1.47 -73.43 -51.22
C ILE A 12 2.69 -72.54 -50.96
N GLU A 13 3.66 -72.51 -51.88
CA GLU A 13 4.85 -71.66 -51.78
C GLU A 13 4.48 -70.16 -51.86
N GLU A 14 3.62 -69.78 -52.80
CA GLU A 14 3.08 -68.42 -52.96
C GLU A 14 2.28 -67.97 -51.73
N THR A 15 1.40 -68.84 -51.21
CA THR A 15 0.64 -68.53 -49.99
C THR A 15 1.54 -68.41 -48.76
N LYS A 16 2.61 -69.22 -48.65
CA LYS A 16 3.62 -69.04 -47.60
C LYS A 16 4.35 -67.71 -47.71
N ASN A 17 4.73 -67.31 -48.92
CA ASN A 17 5.42 -66.03 -49.16
C ASN A 17 4.53 -64.83 -48.85
N THR A 18 3.25 -64.87 -49.24
CA THR A 18 2.28 -63.82 -48.89
C THR A 18 2.00 -63.77 -47.38
N ILE A 19 1.91 -64.92 -46.69
CA ILE A 19 1.83 -64.95 -45.23
C ILE A 19 3.05 -64.32 -44.57
N LYS A 20 4.25 -64.52 -45.15
CA LYS A 20 5.49 -63.95 -44.63
C LYS A 20 5.51 -62.43 -44.81
N SER A 21 5.17 -61.91 -46.00
CA SER A 21 5.12 -60.46 -46.26
C SER A 21 4.06 -59.77 -45.39
N LEU A 22 2.87 -60.36 -45.25
CA LEU A 22 1.82 -59.82 -44.37
C LEU A 22 2.23 -59.80 -42.89
N LYS A 23 3.04 -60.77 -42.43
CA LYS A 23 3.59 -60.76 -41.07
C LYS A 23 4.61 -59.64 -40.88
N GLU A 24 5.45 -59.37 -41.88
CA GLU A 24 6.43 -58.29 -41.86
C GLU A 24 5.72 -56.92 -41.85
N GLU A 25 4.73 -56.72 -42.74
CA GLU A 25 3.90 -55.50 -42.77
C GLU A 25 3.15 -55.29 -41.44
N ARG A 26 2.55 -56.35 -40.87
CA ARG A 26 1.89 -56.28 -39.58
C ARG A 26 2.86 -55.86 -38.47
N ASN A 27 4.07 -56.41 -38.45
CA ASN A 27 5.07 -56.06 -37.44
C ASN A 27 5.50 -54.59 -37.58
N HIS A 28 5.73 -54.12 -38.81
CA HIS A 28 6.04 -52.71 -39.09
C HIS A 28 4.92 -51.78 -38.61
N LEU A 29 3.66 -52.08 -38.95
CA LEU A 29 2.50 -51.31 -38.48
C LEU A 29 2.38 -51.34 -36.95
N TYR A 30 2.75 -52.44 -36.30
CA TYR A 30 2.75 -52.51 -34.84
C TYR A 30 3.80 -51.59 -34.21
N GLU A 31 4.99 -51.53 -34.78
CA GLU A 31 6.06 -50.63 -34.35
C GLU A 31 5.68 -49.15 -34.53
N GLU A 32 5.09 -48.79 -35.68
CA GLU A 32 4.56 -47.45 -35.91
C GLU A 32 3.43 -47.09 -34.94
N LEU A 33 2.52 -48.03 -34.67
CA LEU A 33 1.42 -47.80 -33.74
C LEU A 33 1.95 -47.60 -32.31
N GLN A 34 3.00 -48.33 -31.94
CA GLN A 34 3.66 -48.17 -30.64
C GLN A 34 4.39 -46.82 -30.55
N SER A 35 5.09 -46.38 -31.60
CA SER A 35 5.76 -45.07 -31.61
C SER A 35 4.75 -43.92 -31.53
N LEU A 36 3.65 -43.99 -32.29
CA LEU A 36 2.57 -43.01 -32.23
C LEU A 36 1.90 -42.96 -30.83
N ARG A 37 1.75 -44.11 -30.17
CA ARG A 37 1.24 -44.15 -28.78
C ARG A 37 2.17 -43.45 -27.81
N ASN A 38 3.48 -43.62 -27.95
CA ASN A 38 4.49 -42.96 -27.12
C ASN A 38 4.49 -41.44 -27.36
N ILE A 39 4.49 -41.00 -28.61
CA ILE A 39 4.41 -39.57 -28.95
C ILE A 39 3.11 -38.96 -28.38
N LYS A 40 1.99 -39.67 -28.51
CA LYS A 40 0.71 -39.23 -27.94
C LYS A 40 0.79 -39.09 -26.41
N SER A 41 1.42 -40.02 -25.70
CA SER A 41 1.52 -39.94 -24.24
C SER A 41 2.42 -38.79 -23.80
N GLU A 42 3.54 -38.57 -24.49
CA GLU A 42 4.44 -37.43 -24.28
C GLU A 42 3.71 -36.09 -24.47
N LEU A 43 3.02 -35.90 -25.60
CA LEU A 43 2.24 -34.68 -25.86
C LEU A 43 1.13 -34.45 -24.83
N VAL A 44 0.51 -35.51 -24.33
CA VAL A 44 -0.50 -35.41 -23.26
C VAL A 44 0.13 -34.94 -21.96
N ASN A 45 1.33 -35.44 -21.62
CA ASN A 45 2.06 -35.02 -20.42
C ASN A 45 2.53 -33.58 -20.53
N GLU A 46 3.16 -33.19 -21.65
CA GLU A 46 3.56 -31.80 -21.89
C GLU A 46 2.38 -30.84 -21.81
N ARG A 47 1.24 -31.21 -22.40
CA ARG A 47 0.01 -30.42 -22.31
C ARG A 47 -0.44 -30.25 -20.86
N ARG A 48 -0.35 -31.29 -20.02
CA ARG A 48 -0.72 -31.21 -18.60
C ARG A 48 0.20 -30.26 -17.85
N GLU A 49 1.50 -30.37 -18.05
CA GLU A 49 2.49 -29.48 -17.43
C GLU A 49 2.29 -28.02 -17.86
N LEU A 50 2.01 -27.77 -19.14
CA LEU A 50 1.71 -26.42 -19.64
C LEU A 50 0.44 -25.84 -19.02
N ILE A 51 -0.60 -26.66 -18.83
CA ILE A 51 -1.83 -26.24 -18.15
C ILE A 51 -1.54 -25.87 -16.70
N GLU A 52 -0.71 -26.63 -16.00
CA GLU A 52 -0.33 -26.38 -14.61
C GLU A 52 0.49 -25.09 -14.49
N LYS A 53 1.54 -24.92 -15.31
CA LYS A 53 2.31 -23.67 -15.40
C LYS A 53 1.41 -22.47 -15.70
N LEU A 54 0.43 -22.63 -16.59
CA LEU A 54 -0.53 -21.57 -16.91
C LEU A 54 -1.42 -21.21 -15.71
N ARG A 55 -1.82 -22.19 -14.88
CA ARG A 55 -2.58 -21.94 -13.65
C ARG A 55 -1.74 -21.16 -12.65
N GLU A 56 -0.51 -21.57 -12.39
CA GLU A 56 0.40 -20.86 -11.48
C GLU A 56 0.63 -19.40 -11.91
N VAL A 57 0.88 -19.17 -13.21
CA VAL A 57 1.07 -17.81 -13.74
C VAL A 57 -0.19 -16.97 -13.58
N ARG A 58 -1.38 -17.56 -13.77
CA ARG A 58 -2.66 -16.86 -13.55
C ARG A 58 -2.88 -16.51 -12.09
N GLU A 59 -2.53 -17.40 -11.16
CA GLU A 59 -2.61 -17.14 -9.71
C GLU A 59 -1.64 -16.03 -9.30
N LYS A 60 -0.37 -16.12 -9.69
CA LYS A 60 0.62 -15.06 -9.45
C LYS A 60 0.16 -13.72 -10.03
N ARG A 61 -0.41 -13.72 -11.23
CA ARG A 61 -1.00 -12.51 -11.83
C ARG A 61 -2.13 -11.95 -10.97
N LYS A 62 -3.03 -12.80 -10.48
CA LYS A 62 -4.15 -12.37 -9.62
C LYS A 62 -3.63 -11.74 -8.33
N GLU A 63 -2.70 -12.40 -7.65
CA GLU A 63 -2.07 -11.86 -6.43
C GLU A 63 -1.38 -10.51 -6.67
N LEU A 64 -0.66 -10.36 -7.78
CA LEU A 64 -0.03 -9.09 -8.14
C LEU A 64 -1.07 -7.99 -8.40
N ILE A 65 -2.17 -8.32 -9.07
CA ILE A 65 -3.28 -7.37 -9.30
C ILE A 65 -3.88 -6.93 -7.97
N ASP A 66 -4.10 -7.85 -7.04
CA ASP A 66 -4.69 -7.53 -5.73
C ASP A 66 -3.73 -6.68 -4.89
N LYS A 67 -2.43 -7.01 -4.86
CA LYS A 67 -1.39 -6.16 -4.25
C LYS A 67 -1.35 -4.75 -4.85
N VAL A 68 -1.46 -4.63 -6.17
CA VAL A 68 -1.50 -3.32 -6.84
C VAL A 68 -2.75 -2.53 -6.45
N LYS A 69 -3.92 -3.17 -6.29
CA LYS A 69 -5.13 -2.50 -5.81
C LYS A 69 -4.96 -1.99 -4.38
N GLU A 70 -4.47 -2.82 -3.47
CA GLU A 70 -4.20 -2.44 -2.08
C GLU A 70 -3.23 -1.25 -2.00
N LEU A 71 -2.14 -1.29 -2.76
CA LEU A 71 -1.18 -0.18 -2.81
C LEU A 71 -1.80 1.11 -3.36
N ARG A 72 -2.69 1.01 -4.36
CA ARG A 72 -3.43 2.18 -4.88
C ARG A 72 -4.41 2.75 -3.86
N GLU A 73 -5.04 1.92 -3.05
CA GLU A 73 -5.93 2.36 -1.97
C GLU A 73 -5.14 3.04 -0.85
N LYS A 74 -4.07 2.40 -0.35
CA LYS A 74 -3.15 2.99 0.63
C LYS A 74 -2.60 4.34 0.15
N LYS A 75 -2.18 4.41 -1.12
CA LYS A 75 -1.73 5.66 -1.73
C LYS A 75 -2.83 6.72 -1.65
N ARG A 76 -4.06 6.41 -2.09
CA ARG A 76 -5.19 7.36 -2.05
C ARG A 76 -5.49 7.85 -0.63
N GLU A 77 -5.48 6.96 0.36
CA GLU A 77 -5.67 7.33 1.77
C GLU A 77 -4.57 8.27 2.28
N LEU A 78 -3.30 7.96 1.98
CA LEU A 78 -2.17 8.82 2.34
C LEU A 78 -2.27 10.21 1.71
N TYR A 79 -2.66 10.29 0.42
CA TYR A 79 -2.90 11.59 -0.23
C TYR A 79 -4.05 12.37 0.42
N SER A 80 -5.14 11.70 0.83
CA SER A 80 -6.25 12.35 1.54
C SER A 80 -5.76 12.95 2.87
N LYS A 81 -5.06 12.14 3.67
CA LYS A 81 -4.48 12.59 4.95
C LYS A 81 -3.49 13.74 4.75
N LEU A 82 -2.62 13.65 3.75
CA LEU A 82 -1.68 14.72 3.42
C LEU A 82 -2.40 16.03 3.08
N LYS A 83 -3.47 15.96 2.27
CA LYS A 83 -4.26 17.13 1.90
C LYS A 83 -4.92 17.77 3.13
N GLU A 84 -5.57 16.97 3.97
CA GLU A 84 -6.19 17.43 5.22
C GLU A 84 -5.17 18.08 6.17
N THR A 85 -3.98 17.47 6.33
CA THR A 85 -2.91 18.04 7.16
C THR A 85 -2.40 19.36 6.60
N ILE A 86 -2.25 19.48 5.28
CA ILE A 86 -1.88 20.74 4.62
C ILE A 86 -2.94 21.82 4.90
N GLU A 87 -4.22 21.51 4.73
CA GLU A 87 -5.32 22.43 5.01
C GLU A 87 -5.31 22.90 6.47
N LYS A 88 -5.15 21.98 7.44
CA LYS A 88 -5.01 22.32 8.87
C LYS A 88 -3.81 23.23 9.13
N ILE A 89 -2.66 22.94 8.52
CA ILE A 89 -1.47 23.81 8.63
C ILE A 89 -1.76 25.21 8.09
N THR A 90 -2.47 25.34 6.96
CA THR A 90 -2.81 26.67 6.40
C THR A 90 -3.74 27.44 7.33
N GLN A 91 -4.71 26.79 7.95
CA GLN A 91 -5.61 27.42 8.92
C GLN A 91 -4.85 27.87 10.18
N LEU A 92 -3.98 27.02 10.71
CA LEU A 92 -3.14 27.38 11.87
C LEU A 92 -2.17 28.51 11.56
N ARG A 93 -1.64 28.59 10.33
CA ARG A 93 -0.81 29.73 9.92
C ARG A 93 -1.58 31.05 10.00
N LYS A 94 -2.81 31.11 9.49
CA LYS A 94 -3.67 32.29 9.59
C LYS A 94 -3.94 32.66 11.05
N ARG A 95 -4.37 31.68 11.86
CA ARG A 95 -4.62 31.89 13.29
C ARG A 95 -3.39 32.36 14.05
N ARG A 96 -2.21 31.80 13.74
CA ARG A 96 -0.93 32.22 14.32
C ARG A 96 -0.62 33.66 13.96
N GLU A 97 -0.83 34.06 12.71
CA GLU A 97 -0.56 35.42 12.25
C GLU A 97 -1.47 36.43 12.96
N GLU A 98 -2.76 36.14 13.05
CA GLU A 98 -3.73 36.97 13.79
C GLU A 98 -3.36 37.12 15.28
N LEU A 99 -3.01 36.03 15.95
CA LEU A 99 -2.60 36.06 17.35
C LEU A 99 -1.25 36.77 17.54
N SER A 100 -0.30 36.57 16.63
CA SER A 100 1.01 37.21 16.69
C SER A 100 0.93 38.73 16.50
N ARG A 101 -0.07 39.25 15.78
CA ARG A 101 -0.33 40.69 15.69
C ARG A 101 -0.90 41.27 16.99
N LYS A 102 -1.61 40.46 17.78
CA LYS A 102 -2.24 40.85 19.05
C LYS A 102 -1.27 40.75 20.24
N VAL A 103 -0.37 39.76 20.23
CA VAL A 103 0.63 39.57 21.28
C VAL A 103 1.84 40.44 21.01
N ARG A 104 1.98 41.55 21.76
CA ARG A 104 3.12 42.47 21.66
C ARG A 104 4.25 42.15 22.64
N THR A 105 3.91 41.56 23.78
CA THR A 105 4.83 41.36 24.91
C THR A 105 5.08 39.86 25.13
N PRO A 106 6.33 39.44 25.42
CA PRO A 106 6.62 38.06 25.80
C PRO A 106 5.85 37.62 27.05
N LEU A 107 5.36 36.38 27.05
CA LEU A 107 4.60 35.78 28.16
C LEU A 107 5.31 35.92 29.51
N SER A 108 6.64 35.71 29.56
CA SER A 108 7.43 35.80 30.79
C SER A 108 7.43 37.20 31.42
N ILE A 109 7.35 38.25 30.60
CA ILE A 109 7.31 39.64 31.10
C ILE A 109 5.93 39.94 31.68
N LEU A 110 4.86 39.52 30.98
CA LEU A 110 3.49 39.69 31.45
C LEU A 110 3.24 38.96 32.77
N GLN A 111 3.76 37.73 32.92
CA GLN A 111 3.64 36.95 34.16
C GLN A 111 4.35 37.63 35.33
N ARG A 112 5.57 38.14 35.14
CA ARG A 112 6.30 38.88 36.19
C ARG A 112 5.59 40.18 36.58
N GLU A 113 4.98 40.87 35.62
CA GLU A 113 4.22 42.09 35.89
C GLU A 113 2.92 41.79 36.65
N LEU A 114 2.23 40.70 36.31
CA LEU A 114 1.05 40.20 37.02
C LEU A 114 1.39 39.84 38.47
N GLU A 115 2.38 38.96 38.69
CA GLU A 115 2.82 38.52 40.02
C GLU A 115 3.22 39.72 40.90
N ARG A 116 3.89 40.72 40.32
CA ARG A 116 4.27 41.95 41.03
C ARG A 116 3.05 42.75 41.48
N LEU A 117 2.02 42.87 40.64
CA LEU A 117 0.81 43.63 40.95
C LEU A 117 -0.08 42.89 41.95
N GLU A 118 -0.20 41.57 41.82
CA GLU A 118 -0.90 40.71 42.77
C GLU A 118 -0.24 40.78 44.16
N TRP A 119 1.10 40.71 44.22
CA TRP A 119 1.84 40.86 45.47
C TRP A 119 1.58 42.22 46.13
N LYS A 120 1.62 43.31 45.34
CA LYS A 120 1.32 44.66 45.84
C LYS A 120 -0.11 44.77 46.37
N GLN A 121 -1.08 44.20 45.67
CA GLN A 121 -2.47 44.16 46.12
C GLN A 121 -2.63 43.41 47.45
N GLN A 122 -1.89 42.30 47.64
CA GLN A 122 -2.00 41.48 48.84
C GLN A 122 -1.25 42.06 50.06
N THR A 123 -0.17 42.81 49.84
CA THR A 123 0.77 43.19 50.91
C THR A 123 0.82 44.68 51.24
N GLU A 124 0.32 45.57 50.38
CA GLU A 124 0.34 47.02 50.62
C GLU A 124 -1.05 47.54 51.03
N THR A 125 -1.13 48.42 52.02
CA THR A 125 -2.37 49.15 52.36
C THR A 125 -2.56 50.30 51.38
N LEU A 126 -3.37 50.08 50.34
CA LEU A 126 -3.57 51.03 49.25
C LEU A 126 -4.89 51.80 49.40
N PRO A 127 -4.97 53.06 48.95
CA PRO A 127 -6.24 53.75 48.79
C PRO A 127 -7.12 53.05 47.75
N LEU A 128 -8.45 53.07 47.95
CA LEU A 128 -9.44 52.40 47.10
C LEU A 128 -9.28 52.73 45.60
N ASP A 129 -8.92 53.97 45.25
CA ASP A 129 -8.73 54.40 43.86
C ASP A 129 -7.49 53.77 43.21
N VAL A 130 -6.45 53.51 43.99
CA VAL A 130 -5.21 52.86 43.51
C VAL A 130 -5.43 51.36 43.38
N GLU A 131 -6.13 50.76 44.34
CA GLU A 131 -6.49 49.35 44.31
C GLU A 131 -7.36 49.00 43.09
N LYS A 132 -8.36 49.82 42.77
CA LYS A 132 -9.18 49.66 41.55
C LYS A 132 -8.35 49.68 40.26
N LYS A 133 -7.39 50.61 40.15
CA LYS A 133 -6.48 50.68 38.99
C LYS A 133 -5.58 49.46 38.88
N ILE A 134 -5.13 48.89 40.02
CA ILE A 134 -4.35 47.66 40.03
C ILE A 134 -5.20 46.48 39.55
N ILE A 135 -6.44 46.36 40.03
CA ILE A 135 -7.38 45.30 39.60
C ILE A 135 -7.67 45.39 38.10
N GLU A 136 -7.94 46.60 37.58
CA GLU A 136 -8.14 46.82 36.14
C GLU A 136 -6.91 46.40 35.33
N ARG A 137 -5.71 46.74 35.82
CA ARG A 137 -4.45 46.38 35.17
C ARG A 137 -4.18 44.87 35.20
N ILE A 138 -4.47 44.20 36.31
CA ILE A 138 -4.39 42.74 36.44
C ILE A 138 -5.31 42.08 35.40
N ALA A 139 -6.56 42.52 35.30
CA ALA A 139 -7.51 41.99 34.31
C ALA A 139 -7.06 42.21 32.85
N GLU A 140 -6.39 43.32 32.54
CA GLU A 140 -5.76 43.53 31.23
C GLU A 140 -4.59 42.58 30.97
N LEU A 141 -3.71 42.39 31.97
CA LEU A 141 -2.55 41.50 31.88
C LEU A 141 -2.99 40.04 31.71
N GLU A 142 -4.00 39.58 32.43
CA GLU A 142 -4.59 38.25 32.27
C GLU A 142 -5.10 38.02 30.85
N LYS A 143 -5.79 39.00 30.25
CA LYS A 143 -6.23 38.93 28.84
C LYS A 143 -5.05 38.79 27.89
N GLN A 144 -3.97 39.54 28.11
CA GLN A 144 -2.76 39.47 27.28
C GLN A 144 -2.02 38.14 27.46
N ILE A 145 -1.97 37.60 28.67
CA ILE A 145 -1.38 36.29 29.01
C ILE A 145 -2.15 35.18 28.29
N ASN A 146 -3.48 35.19 28.33
CA ASN A 146 -4.31 34.20 27.64
C ASN A 146 -4.08 34.22 26.11
N LEU A 147 -3.91 35.40 25.52
CA LEU A 147 -3.53 35.53 24.11
C LEU A 147 -2.13 34.97 23.83
N ALA A 148 -1.16 35.19 24.73
CA ALA A 148 0.19 34.66 24.58
C ALA A 148 0.24 33.12 24.76
N ILE A 149 -0.55 32.56 25.67
CA ILE A 149 -0.71 31.11 25.86
C ILE A 149 -1.31 30.46 24.61
N SER A 150 -2.43 30.97 24.11
CA SER A 150 -3.06 30.45 22.89
C SER A 150 -2.15 30.54 21.65
N LEU A 151 -1.30 31.58 21.55
CA LEU A 151 -0.27 31.65 20.51
C LEU A 151 0.79 30.54 20.65
N LYS A 152 1.19 30.20 21.88
CA LYS A 152 2.12 29.10 22.15
C LYS A 152 1.51 27.75 21.76
N GLU A 153 0.25 27.52 22.12
CA GLU A 153 -0.49 26.30 21.74
C GLU A 153 -0.58 26.13 20.21
N VAL A 154 -0.93 27.19 19.49
CA VAL A 154 -1.00 27.18 18.02
C VAL A 154 0.38 26.88 17.40
N LYS A 155 1.48 27.37 17.99
CA LYS A 155 2.84 27.04 17.55
C LYS A 155 3.17 25.55 17.77
N ASN A 156 2.76 24.98 18.90
CA ASN A 156 2.97 23.56 19.19
C ASN A 156 2.18 22.68 18.23
N GLN A 157 0.89 22.97 18.02
CA GLN A 157 0.05 22.26 17.05
C GLN A 157 0.62 22.33 15.62
N ALA A 158 1.16 23.49 15.24
CA ALA A 158 1.81 23.64 13.94
C ALA A 158 3.12 22.84 13.83
N PHE A 159 3.82 22.60 14.94
CA PHE A 159 5.00 21.74 14.98
C PHE A 159 4.63 20.25 14.83
N GLU A 160 3.63 19.80 15.59
CA GLU A 160 3.10 18.43 15.51
C GLU A 160 2.62 18.09 14.10
N LEU A 161 1.77 18.94 13.50
CA LEU A 161 1.27 18.71 12.13
C LEU A 161 2.40 18.75 11.08
N ARG A 162 3.47 19.51 11.31
CA ARG A 162 4.64 19.47 10.43
C ARG A 162 5.39 18.13 10.55
N ALA A 163 5.51 17.59 11.76
CA ALA A 163 6.09 16.27 11.97
C ALA A 163 5.24 15.18 11.30
N GLU A 164 3.91 15.24 11.45
CA GLU A 164 2.98 14.35 10.74
C GLU A 164 3.10 14.48 9.22
N LEU A 165 3.20 15.69 8.68
CA LEU A 165 3.38 15.91 7.25
C LEU A 165 4.68 15.29 6.73
N VAL A 166 5.78 15.42 7.48
CA VAL A 166 7.04 14.76 7.13
C VAL A 166 6.88 13.24 7.15
N LYS A 167 6.20 12.69 8.14
CA LYS A 167 5.88 11.26 8.20
C LYS A 167 5.08 10.79 6.98
N TYR A 168 3.98 11.47 6.65
CA TYR A 168 3.18 11.11 5.47
C TYR A 168 3.94 11.28 4.15
N ARG A 169 4.91 12.19 4.08
CA ARG A 169 5.78 12.32 2.90
C ARG A 169 6.82 11.20 2.80
N LEU A 170 7.25 10.62 3.92
CA LEU A 170 8.16 9.48 3.95
C LEU A 170 7.44 8.16 3.64
N GLU A 171 6.16 8.05 4.02
CA GLU A 171 5.33 6.86 3.78
C GLU A 171 4.80 6.74 2.34
N LEU A 172 5.02 7.75 1.50
CA LEU A 172 4.42 7.93 0.18
C LEU A 172 5.48 7.78 -0.93
#